data_AF-A0A6V7IED1-F1
#
_entry.id   AF-A0A6V7IED1-F1
#
_cell.length_a   1.000
_cell.length_b   1.000
_cell.length_c   1.000
_cell.angle_alpha   90.00
_cell.angle_beta   90.00
_cell.angle_gamma   90.00
#
_symmetry.space_group_name_H-M   'P 1'
#
loop_
_entity.id
_entity.type
_entity.pdbx_description
1 polymer ?
#
loop_
_entity_poly.entity_id
_entity_poly.type
_entity_poly.pdbx_seq_one_letter_code
_entity_poly.pdbx_strand_id
1 'polypeptide(L)'
;YGYGTSGTRVAGPVRVGDPLTLIIYMRSKYDGFDIVVNDCYAHNGGNKRIQLIDQYGCPVDDKLISRFRGSWSESGLFETQVFAYMKTFRFTGSPALYIECDVRMCHGRCP
;
A
#
# COMPACT_ATOMS: atom_id res chain seq x y z
N TYR A 1 4.06 0.29 16.21
CA TYR A 1 4.83 -0.71 15.45
C TYR A 1 4.25 -0.75 14.04
N GLY A 2 5.03 -0.54 12.97
CA GLY A 2 4.52 -0.51 11.59
C GLY A 2 4.06 0.84 11.02
N TYR A 3 4.34 1.97 11.69
CA TYR A 3 3.96 3.31 11.20
C TYR A 3 5.18 4.10 10.71
N GLY A 4 5.04 4.77 9.56
CA GLY A 4 6.10 5.51 8.89
C GLY A 4 6.93 4.62 7.95
N THR A 5 7.57 5.25 6.95
CA THR A 5 8.41 4.56 5.97
C THR A 5 9.72 4.02 6.56
N SER A 6 10.16 4.58 7.67
CA SER A 6 11.30 4.11 8.48
C SER A 6 10.87 3.26 9.69
N GLY A 7 9.57 2.96 9.81
CA GLY A 7 9.03 2.16 10.90
C GLY A 7 9.46 0.70 10.84
N THR A 8 9.37 -0.01 11.97
CA THR A 8 9.63 -1.45 12.01
C THR A 8 8.60 -2.22 11.20
N ARG A 9 9.05 -3.15 10.36
CA ARG A 9 8.16 -4.08 9.64
C ARG A 9 7.31 -4.84 10.64
N VAL A 10 6.00 -4.89 10.39
CA VAL A 10 5.09 -5.69 11.20
C VAL A 10 5.50 -7.17 11.12
N ALA A 11 5.81 -7.76 12.26
CA ALA A 11 6.26 -9.14 12.38
C ALA A 11 5.32 -10.01 13.24
N GLY A 12 4.26 -9.43 13.80
CA GLY A 12 3.34 -10.11 14.69
C GLY A 12 1.90 -9.60 14.55
N PRO A 13 0.98 -10.07 15.42
CA PRO A 13 -0.42 -9.68 15.38
C PRO A 13 -0.60 -8.17 15.52
N VAL A 14 -1.56 -7.63 14.76
CA VAL A 14 -1.95 -6.21 14.79
C VAL A 14 -3.35 -6.10 15.38
N ARG A 15 -3.61 -5.06 16.17
CA ARG A 15 -4.93 -4.82 16.75
C ARG A 15 -5.77 -3.93 15.85
N VAL A 16 -7.08 -4.03 15.99
CA VAL A 16 -8.01 -3.11 15.33
C VAL A 16 -7.71 -1.68 15.78
N GLY A 17 -7.64 -0.76 14.82
CA GLY A 17 -7.33 0.65 15.02
C GLY A 17 -5.84 0.97 15.02
N ASP A 18 -4.94 -0.02 15.10
CA ASP A 18 -3.50 0.25 15.04
C ASP A 18 -3.15 0.88 13.67
N PRO A 19 -2.36 1.96 13.66
CA PRO A 19 -1.95 2.61 12.42
C PRO A 19 -0.82 1.82 11.76
N LEU A 20 -0.99 1.54 10.47
CA LEU A 20 -0.02 0.85 9.63
C LEU A 20 0.41 1.73 8.45
N THR A 21 1.57 1.42 7.89
CA THR A 21 2.05 1.98 6.63
C THR A 21 2.29 0.84 5.66
N LEU A 22 1.55 0.84 4.56
CA LEU A 22 1.78 -0.05 3.42
C LEU A 22 2.87 0.59 2.57
N ILE A 23 3.90 -0.17 2.21
CA ILE A 23 5.03 0.32 1.42
C ILE A 23 5.23 -0.64 0.26
N ILE A 24 5.28 -0.09 -0.95
CA ILE A 24 5.72 -0.79 -2.16
C ILE A 24 7.04 -0.16 -2.56
N TYR A 25 8.03 -1.00 -2.78
CA TYR A 25 9.40 -0.60 -3.07
C TYR A 25 9.88 -1.35 -4.31
N MET A 26 10.40 -0.60 -5.27
CA MET A 26 10.98 -1.11 -6.50
C MET A 26 12.41 -0.62 -6.63
N ARG A 27 13.32 -1.53 -6.98
CA ARG A 27 14.72 -1.21 -7.28
C ARG A 27 15.07 -1.68 -8.68
N SER A 28 15.67 -0.80 -9.47
CA SER A 28 16.03 -1.06 -10.86
C SER A 28 17.47 -0.65 -11.15
N LYS A 29 18.09 -1.31 -12.13
CA LYS A 29 19.36 -0.88 -12.74
C LYS A 29 19.18 0.19 -13.81
N TYR A 30 17.95 0.35 -14.28
CA TYR A 30 17.56 1.25 -15.35
C TYR A 30 16.73 2.39 -14.77
N ASP A 31 16.87 3.57 -15.35
CA ASP A 31 16.21 4.80 -14.93
C ASP A 31 14.81 4.93 -15.50
N GLY A 32 14.12 6.00 -15.08
CA GLY A 32 12.85 6.38 -15.69
C GLY A 32 11.72 5.40 -15.44
N PHE A 33 11.66 4.79 -14.25
CA PHE A 33 10.52 3.95 -13.85
C PHE A 33 9.80 4.53 -12.64
N ASP A 34 8.49 4.67 -12.77
CA ASP A 34 7.59 5.04 -11.69
C ASP A 34 6.58 3.92 -11.43
N ILE A 35 5.92 3.95 -10.28
CA ILE A 35 4.92 2.95 -9.89
C ILE A 35 3.62 3.63 -9.50
N VAL A 36 2.51 3.03 -9.94
CA VAL A 36 1.17 3.44 -9.56
C VAL A 36 0.42 2.25 -8.97
N VAL A 37 -0.41 2.54 -7.96
CA VAL A 37 -1.11 1.53 -7.18
C VAL A 37 -2.59 1.86 -7.21
N ASN A 38 -3.37 0.98 -7.84
CA ASN A 38 -4.79 1.15 -8.06
C ASN A 38 -5.54 -0.09 -7.59
N ASP A 39 -6.87 0.02 -7.54
CA ASP A 39 -7.80 -1.08 -7.31
C ASP A 39 -7.40 -2.01 -6.14
N CYS A 40 -7.22 -1.40 -4.96
CA CYS A 40 -6.86 -2.14 -3.76
C CYS A 40 -8.10 -2.64 -3.03
N TYR A 41 -8.04 -3.88 -2.56
CA TYR A 41 -9.06 -4.50 -1.73
C TYR A 41 -8.49 -5.04 -0.42
N ALA A 42 -9.28 -4.88 0.63
CA ALA A 42 -9.16 -5.65 1.85
C ALA A 42 -10.16 -6.82 1.81
N HIS A 43 -9.73 -8.03 2.13
CA HIS A 43 -10.62 -9.19 2.18
C HIS A 43 -10.25 -10.17 3.30
N ASN A 44 -11.17 -11.09 3.60
CA ASN A 44 -10.99 -12.10 4.66
C ASN A 44 -10.52 -13.47 4.13
N GLY A 45 -9.99 -13.54 2.90
CA GLY A 45 -9.69 -14.81 2.23
C GLY A 45 -10.93 -15.58 1.75
N GLY A 46 -12.12 -15.00 1.87
CA GLY A 46 -13.38 -15.54 1.36
C GLY A 46 -14.21 -14.44 0.69
N ASN A 47 -15.52 -14.46 0.91
CA ASN A 47 -16.45 -13.62 0.15
C ASN A 47 -16.61 -12.19 0.70
N LYS A 48 -16.02 -11.86 1.86
CA LYS A 48 -16.08 -10.50 2.41
C LYS A 48 -14.91 -9.69 1.89
N ARG A 49 -15.21 -8.63 1.11
CA ARG A 49 -14.22 -7.68 0.58
C ARG A 49 -14.70 -6.24 0.72
N ILE A 50 -13.76 -5.31 0.88
CA ILE A 50 -13.96 -3.87 0.91
C ILE A 50 -12.93 -3.25 -0.03
N GLN A 51 -13.38 -2.36 -0.92
CA GLN A 51 -12.46 -1.58 -1.76
C GLN A 51 -11.83 -0.46 -0.92
N LEU A 52 -10.51 -0.36 -0.98
CA LEU A 52 -9.71 0.62 -0.25
C LEU A 52 -9.28 1.76 -1.18
N ILE A 53 -8.77 1.41 -2.36
CA ILE A 53 -8.37 2.33 -3.42
C ILE A 53 -9.14 1.95 -4.68
N ASP A 54 -9.69 2.92 -5.39
CA ASP A 54 -10.41 2.71 -6.64
C ASP A 54 -9.47 2.46 -7.84
N GLN A 55 -10.06 2.18 -8.99
CA GLN A 55 -9.34 1.98 -10.26
C GLN A 55 -8.51 3.18 -10.74
N TYR A 56 -8.73 4.37 -10.17
CA TYR A 56 -8.02 5.61 -10.48
C TYR A 56 -6.94 5.96 -9.42
N GLY A 57 -6.70 5.07 -8.46
CA GLY A 57 -5.71 5.31 -7.40
C GLY A 57 -6.20 6.24 -6.29
N CYS A 58 -7.52 6.49 -6.20
CA CYS A 58 -8.11 7.34 -5.17
C CYS A 58 -8.64 6.50 -4.00
N PRO A 59 -8.46 6.94 -2.74
CA PRO A 59 -9.05 6.26 -1.59
C PRO A 59 -10.57 6.32 -1.63
N VAL A 60 -11.22 5.16 -1.42
CA VAL A 60 -12.68 5.06 -1.34
C VAL A 60 -13.21 5.61 0.00
N ASP A 61 -12.44 5.41 1.07
CA ASP A 61 -12.68 6.00 2.39
C ASP A 61 -11.35 6.41 3.03
N ASP A 62 -11.11 7.71 3.12
CA ASP A 62 -9.91 8.32 3.73
C ASP A 62 -9.71 7.95 5.21
N LYS A 63 -10.75 7.44 5.89
CA LYS A 63 -10.62 6.95 7.27
C LYS A 63 -9.93 5.59 7.35
N LEU A 64 -10.01 4.79 6.28
CA LEU A 64 -9.42 3.45 6.22
C LEU A 64 -8.01 3.48 5.66
N ILE A 65 -7.80 4.21 4.56
CA ILE A 65 -6.52 4.29 3.87
C ILE A 65 -6.32 5.68 3.27
N SER A 66 -5.07 6.17 3.25
CA SER A 66 -4.72 7.35 2.47
C SER A 66 -4.43 6.99 1.02
N ARG A 67 -4.48 7.97 0.12
CA ARG A 67 -3.87 7.83 -1.21
C ARG A 67 -2.40 7.36 -1.08
N PHE A 68 -1.95 6.51 -1.99
CA PHE A 68 -0.54 6.20 -2.15
C PHE A 68 0.25 7.46 -2.55
N ARG A 69 1.36 7.70 -1.87
CA ARG A 69 2.27 8.83 -2.15
C ARG A 69 3.69 8.31 -2.11
N GLY A 70 4.58 8.93 -2.86
CA GLY A 70 5.92 8.42 -2.97
C GLY A 70 6.90 9.39 -3.58
N SER A 71 8.14 8.93 -3.65
CA SER A 71 9.26 9.63 -4.24
C SER A 71 10.20 8.61 -4.89
N TRP A 72 10.96 9.05 -5.87
CA TRP A 72 12.06 8.31 -6.45
C TRP A 72 13.40 8.89 -5.98
N SER A 73 14.44 8.06 -5.95
CA SER A 73 15.81 8.46 -5.67
C SER A 73 16.81 7.78 -6.60
N GLU A 74 17.97 8.41 -6.75
CA GLU A 74 19.04 8.01 -7.67
C GLU A 74 20.38 7.96 -6.92
N SER A 75 20.55 6.98 -6.03
CA SER A 75 21.80 6.79 -5.29
C SER A 75 22.38 5.40 -5.56
N GLY A 76 23.13 5.28 -6.65
CA GLY A 76 23.80 4.05 -7.09
C GLY A 76 22.88 3.06 -7.85
N LEU A 77 21.61 2.98 -7.48
CA LEU A 77 20.53 2.30 -8.20
C LEU A 77 19.29 3.21 -8.22
N PHE A 78 18.38 2.99 -9.17
CA PHE A 78 17.11 3.71 -9.24
C PHE A 78 16.11 3.06 -8.30
N GLU A 79 15.60 3.84 -7.37
CA GLU A 79 14.68 3.36 -6.34
C GLU A 79 13.39 4.18 -6.37
N THR A 80 12.26 3.48 -6.45
CA THR A 80 10.94 4.10 -6.39
C THR A 80 10.19 3.51 -5.20
N GLN A 81 9.71 4.37 -4.32
CA GLN A 81 8.94 3.99 -3.15
C GLN A 81 7.61 4.73 -3.14
N VAL A 82 6.52 3.99 -2.99
CA VAL A 82 5.19 4.55 -2.67
C VAL A 82 4.67 3.93 -1.40
N PHE A 83 3.93 4.70 -0.62
CA PHE A 83 3.35 4.28 0.63
C PHE A 83 1.95 4.86 0.85
N ALA A 84 1.16 4.16 1.65
CA ALA A 84 -0.14 4.63 2.14
C ALA A 84 -0.26 4.37 3.64
N TYR A 85 -0.86 5.31 4.36
CA TYR A 85 -1.24 5.11 5.75
C TYR A 85 -2.57 4.41 5.82
N MET A 86 -2.68 3.40 6.66
CA MET A 86 -3.89 2.61 6.84
C MET A 86 -4.23 2.48 8.32
N LYS A 87 -5.51 2.48 8.66
CA LYS A 87 -5.97 2.03 9.97
C LYS A 87 -6.40 0.57 9.89
N THR A 88 -5.84 -0.26 10.76
CA THR A 88 -6.18 -1.68 10.79
C THR A 88 -7.64 -1.89 11.19
N PHE A 89 -8.31 -2.81 10.53
CA PHE A 89 -9.66 -3.25 10.89
C PHE A 89 -9.77 -4.76 10.76
N ARG A 90 -10.95 -5.31 11.04
CA ARG A 90 -11.21 -6.75 10.87
C ARG A 90 -12.60 -7.00 10.33
N PHE A 91 -12.75 -8.11 9.62
CA PHE A 91 -14.05 -8.65 9.29
C PHE A 91 -14.61 -9.45 10.47
N THR A 92 -15.93 -9.38 10.70
CA THR A 92 -16.60 -10.22 11.70
C THR A 92 -16.40 -11.70 11.38
N GLY A 93 -15.95 -12.48 12.37
CA GLY A 93 -15.68 -13.90 12.22
C GLY A 93 -14.35 -14.28 11.56
N SER A 94 -13.49 -13.31 11.19
CA SER A 94 -12.14 -13.58 10.67
C SER A 94 -11.07 -12.90 11.51
N PRO A 95 -10.01 -13.62 11.92
CA PRO A 95 -8.84 -13.02 12.55
C PRO A 95 -7.85 -12.43 11.52
N ALA A 96 -7.93 -12.82 10.26
CA ALA A 96 -7.02 -12.40 9.19
C ALA A 96 -7.64 -11.31 8.31
N LEU A 97 -6.78 -10.38 7.88
CA LEU A 97 -7.06 -9.32 6.91
C LEU A 97 -5.98 -9.41 5.82
N TYR A 98 -6.41 -9.61 4.58
CA TYR A 98 -5.55 -9.63 3.41
C TYR A 98 -5.71 -8.34 2.64
N ILE A 99 -4.61 -7.80 2.12
CA ILE A 99 -4.58 -6.60 1.28
C ILE A 99 -4.04 -7.02 -0.08
N GLU A 100 -4.82 -6.74 -1.12
CA GLU A 100 -4.51 -7.05 -2.51
C GLU A 100 -4.64 -5.76 -3.32
N CYS A 101 -3.70 -5.47 -4.23
CA CYS A 101 -3.68 -4.25 -5.03
C CYS A 101 -3.10 -4.53 -6.42
N ASP A 102 -3.59 -3.80 -7.42
CA ASP A 102 -2.96 -3.71 -8.73
C ASP A 102 -1.77 -2.75 -8.67
N VAL A 103 -0.56 -3.26 -8.87
CA VAL A 103 0.66 -2.46 -8.97
C VAL A 103 1.12 -2.44 -10.43
N ARG A 104 1.24 -1.25 -11.01
CA ARG A 104 1.67 -1.07 -12.40
C ARG A 104 2.91 -0.20 -12.45
N MET A 105 3.80 -0.54 -13.38
CA MET A 105 5.03 0.20 -13.65
C MET A 105 4.85 1.08 -14.88
N CYS A 106 5.29 2.33 -14.80
CA CYS A 106 5.30 3.28 -15.90
C CYS A 106 6.74 3.58 -16.32
N HIS A 107 6.95 3.86 -17.61
CA HIS A 107 8.14 4.57 -18.06
C HIS A 107 7.90 6.07 -17.90
N GLY A 108 8.85 6.78 -17.27
CA GLY A 108 8.67 8.14 -16.81
C GLY A 108 7.70 8.22 -15.63
N ARG A 109 7.14 9.41 -15.41
CA ARG A 109 6.20 9.67 -14.31
C ARG A 109 4.84 9.05 -14.61
N CYS A 110 4.26 8.33 -13.65
CA CYS A 110 2.90 7.81 -13.78
C CYS A 110 1.86 8.95 -13.82
N PRO A 111 0.70 8.75 -14.49
CA PRO A 111 -0.36 9.75 -14.62
C PRO A 111 -0.93 10.27 -13.29
#